data_AF-A0A2L0CXB7-F1
#
_entry.id   AF-A0A2L0CXB7-F1
#
_cell.length_a   1.000
_cell.length_b   1.000
_cell.length_c   1.000
_cell.angle_alpha   90.00
_cell.angle_beta   90.00
_cell.angle_gamma   90.00
#
_symmetry.space_group_name_H-M   'P 1'
#
loop_
_entity.id
_entity.type
_entity.pdbx_description
1 polymer ?
#
loop_
_entity_poly.entity_id
_entity_poly.type
_entity_poly.pdbx_seq_one_letter_code
_entity_poly.pdbx_strand_id
1 'polypeptide(L)'
;HPERPIVFLSACYFLVSMGYLIRIVLGHKEVACDEDMIRYSSTGTNSCTLVFLLVYFFGMASSIWWVILSFTWFLAAGLKWGNEAITNYSHYFHLAAWMIPTVQTVSVLLSGAVDGDPISGICYVGNMNMDNLRIFVLIPLIIYFILGTTFLLAGFVSLFRIRKVIKKQGDGGCKADKLEKLMIRIGIFSVLYTVPATIVMACYSYEIAYHEEWLKPLACKCFNNLLPGGGKPRDGPLYYVVMLKYFMALAVGITSGVWIW
;
A
#
# COMPACT_ATOMS: atom_id res chain seq x y z
N HIS A 1 0.23 23.66 0.21
CA HIS A 1 0.35 22.72 -0.93
C HIS A 1 1.12 21.43 -0.63
N PRO A 2 2.26 21.42 0.09
CA PRO A 2 2.93 20.17 0.43
C PRO A 2 2.09 19.23 1.33
N GLU A 3 1.06 19.76 2.02
CA GLU A 3 0.09 18.94 2.75
C GLU A 3 -1.02 18.31 1.89
N ARG A 4 -1.26 18.77 0.65
CA ARG A 4 -2.37 18.26 -0.18
C ARG A 4 -2.30 16.76 -0.47
N PRO A 5 -1.12 16.14 -0.71
CA PRO A 5 -1.02 14.69 -0.88
C PRO A 5 -1.59 13.88 0.29
N ILE A 6 -1.56 14.42 1.53
CA ILE A 6 -2.09 13.73 2.71
C ILE A 6 -3.61 13.58 2.61
N VAL A 7 -4.31 14.60 2.09
CA VAL A 7 -5.77 14.55 1.88
C VAL A 7 -6.15 13.45 0.88
N PHE A 8 -5.42 13.35 -0.23
CA PHE A 8 -5.66 12.30 -1.23
C PHE A 8 -5.30 10.91 -0.69
N LEU A 9 -4.24 10.80 0.10
CA LEU A 9 -3.87 9.56 0.78
C LEU A 9 -4.99 9.11 1.74
N SER A 10 -5.53 10.02 2.57
CA SER A 10 -6.68 9.71 3.43
C SER A 10 -7.92 9.29 2.63
N ALA A 11 -8.21 9.96 1.51
CA ALA A 11 -9.32 9.59 0.65
C ALA A 11 -9.14 8.19 0.03
N CYS A 12 -7.93 7.83 -0.39
CA CYS A 12 -7.62 6.48 -0.86
C CYS A 12 -7.87 5.44 0.24
N TYR A 13 -7.36 5.64 1.45
CA TYR A 13 -7.57 4.70 2.55
C TYR A 13 -9.05 4.58 2.98
N PHE A 14 -9.82 5.67 2.87
CA PHE A 14 -11.27 5.62 3.07
C PHE A 14 -11.95 4.67 2.06
N LEU A 15 -11.58 4.78 0.77
CA LEU A 15 -12.15 3.92 -0.28
C LEU A 15 -11.68 2.47 -0.18
N VAL A 16 -10.41 2.24 0.21
CA VAL A 16 -9.91 0.90 0.55
C VAL A 16 -10.72 0.30 1.70
N SER A 17 -10.98 1.08 2.75
CA SER A 17 -11.79 0.64 3.89
C SER A 17 -13.22 0.29 3.46
N MET A 18 -13.83 1.09 2.58
CA MET A 18 -15.13 0.79 2.00
C MET A 18 -15.11 -0.54 1.23
N GLY A 19 -14.05 -0.83 0.47
CA GLY A 19 -13.87 -2.13 -0.19
C GLY A 19 -13.92 -3.32 0.78
N TYR A 20 -13.23 -3.21 1.93
CA TYR A 20 -13.29 -4.24 2.98
C TYR A 20 -14.65 -4.34 3.70
N LEU A 21 -15.43 -3.26 3.73
CA LEU A 21 -16.75 -3.23 4.37
C LEU A 21 -17.87 -3.81 3.48
N ILE A 22 -17.72 -3.77 2.15
CA ILE A 22 -18.73 -4.30 1.22
C ILE A 22 -19.06 -5.77 1.51
N ARG A 23 -18.06 -6.60 1.87
CA ARG A 23 -18.28 -8.01 2.22
C ARG A 23 -19.23 -8.21 3.41
N ILE A 24 -19.33 -7.22 4.31
CA ILE A 24 -20.20 -7.28 5.49
C ILE A 24 -21.66 -7.08 5.07
N VAL A 25 -21.90 -6.24 4.07
CA VAL A 25 -23.25 -5.91 3.57
C VAL A 25 -23.75 -6.96 2.58
N LEU A 26 -22.92 -7.37 1.63
CA LEU A 26 -23.29 -8.31 0.56
C LEU A 26 -23.07 -9.79 0.95
N GLY A 27 -22.22 -10.04 1.94
CA GLY A 27 -21.79 -11.39 2.32
C GLY A 27 -20.56 -11.86 1.54
N HIS A 28 -19.73 -12.66 2.21
CA HIS A 28 -18.47 -13.16 1.63
C HIS A 28 -18.68 -14.07 0.41
N LYS A 29 -19.78 -14.86 0.39
CA LYS A 29 -20.08 -15.78 -0.72
C LYS A 29 -20.33 -15.01 -2.03
N GLU A 30 -21.12 -13.95 -1.97
CA GLU A 30 -21.47 -13.15 -3.14
C GLU A 30 -20.26 -12.39 -3.71
N VAL A 31 -19.32 -12.01 -2.85
CA VAL A 31 -18.13 -11.25 -3.26
C VAL A 31 -17.02 -12.16 -3.77
N ALA A 32 -16.67 -13.23 -3.06
CA ALA A 32 -15.44 -14.00 -3.31
C ALA A 32 -15.66 -15.41 -3.86
N CYS A 33 -16.89 -15.91 -3.92
CA CYS A 33 -17.20 -17.26 -4.40
C CYS A 33 -17.98 -17.25 -5.72
N ASP A 34 -17.90 -18.37 -6.43
CA ASP A 34 -18.84 -18.80 -7.45
C ASP A 34 -19.57 -20.02 -6.88
N GLU A 35 -20.81 -19.82 -6.44
CA GLU A 35 -21.57 -20.78 -5.61
C GLU A 35 -20.80 -21.19 -4.33
N ASP A 36 -20.30 -22.42 -4.28
CA ASP A 36 -19.55 -22.96 -3.14
C ASP A 36 -18.02 -23.04 -3.39
N MET A 37 -17.56 -22.59 -4.56
CA MET A 37 -16.14 -22.57 -4.93
C MET A 37 -15.57 -21.15 -4.89
N ILE A 38 -14.28 -21.01 -4.58
CA ILE A 38 -13.60 -19.70 -4.64
C ILE A 38 -13.55 -19.22 -6.10
N ARG A 39 -13.75 -17.92 -6.31
CA ARG A 39 -13.63 -17.32 -7.64
C ARG A 39 -12.17 -17.23 -8.05
N TYR A 40 -11.74 -18.06 -9.02
CA TYR A 40 -10.35 -18.08 -9.52
C TYR A 40 -10.05 -17.03 -10.59
N SER A 41 -11.09 -16.53 -11.27
CA SER A 41 -10.96 -15.44 -12.23
C SER A 41 -12.27 -14.67 -12.27
N SER A 42 -12.17 -13.35 -12.12
CA SER A 42 -13.29 -12.43 -12.28
C SER A 42 -13.02 -11.53 -13.48
N THR A 43 -13.91 -11.60 -14.47
CA THR A 43 -13.93 -10.69 -15.62
C THR A 43 -15.30 -10.01 -15.69
N GLY A 44 -15.31 -8.74 -16.09
CA GLY A 44 -16.55 -7.95 -16.22
C GLY A 44 -17.01 -7.24 -14.94
N THR A 45 -18.24 -6.72 -14.99
CA THR A 45 -18.84 -5.89 -13.93
C THR A 45 -19.59 -6.75 -12.92
N ASN A 46 -18.99 -6.98 -11.76
CA ASN A 46 -19.60 -7.71 -10.65
C ASN A 46 -19.07 -7.18 -9.30
N SER A 47 -19.64 -7.67 -8.19
CA SER A 47 -19.26 -7.28 -6.83
C SER A 47 -17.79 -7.53 -6.52
N CYS A 48 -17.23 -8.65 -7.03
CA CYS A 48 -15.82 -9.00 -6.92
C CYS A 48 -14.92 -7.93 -7.57
N THR A 49 -15.19 -7.56 -8.82
CA THR A 49 -14.46 -6.52 -9.55
C THR A 49 -14.60 -5.16 -8.87
N LEU A 50 -15.77 -4.80 -8.33
CA LEU A 50 -15.95 -3.55 -7.58
C LEU A 50 -15.05 -3.51 -6.33
N VAL A 51 -15.03 -4.60 -5.55
CA VAL A 51 -14.17 -4.70 -4.36
C VAL A 51 -12.69 -4.66 -4.74
N PHE A 52 -12.30 -5.39 -5.79
CA PHE A 52 -10.96 -5.32 -6.34
C PHE A 52 -10.57 -3.88 -6.72
N LEU A 53 -11.43 -3.16 -7.44
CA LEU A 53 -11.18 -1.75 -7.80
C LEU A 53 -11.01 -0.89 -6.55
N LEU A 54 -11.88 -1.03 -5.55
CA LEU A 54 -11.79 -0.23 -4.33
C LEU A 54 -10.51 -0.49 -3.52
N VAL A 55 -10.06 -1.74 -3.45
CA VAL A 55 -8.89 -2.12 -2.65
C VAL A 55 -7.58 -1.92 -3.43
N TYR A 56 -7.49 -2.43 -4.66
CA TYR A 56 -6.26 -2.42 -5.46
C TYR A 56 -5.95 -1.03 -6.03
N PHE A 57 -6.90 -0.40 -6.74
CA PHE A 57 -6.64 0.89 -7.39
C PHE A 57 -6.28 1.96 -6.36
N PHE A 58 -7.09 2.10 -5.30
CA PHE A 58 -6.83 3.10 -4.26
C PHE A 58 -5.64 2.72 -3.37
N GLY A 59 -5.36 1.42 -3.15
CA GLY A 59 -4.13 0.95 -2.50
C GLY A 59 -2.87 1.39 -3.27
N MET A 60 -2.84 1.15 -4.59
CA MET A 60 -1.72 1.58 -5.45
C MET A 60 -1.63 3.11 -5.54
N ALA A 61 -2.75 3.80 -5.71
CA ALA A 61 -2.79 5.26 -5.71
C ALA A 61 -2.26 5.84 -4.39
N SER A 62 -2.60 5.26 -3.24
CA SER A 62 -2.09 5.70 -1.93
C SER A 62 -0.56 5.60 -1.83
N SER A 63 0.02 4.53 -2.38
CA SER A 63 1.47 4.34 -2.42
C SER A 63 2.16 5.40 -3.27
N ILE A 64 1.58 5.77 -4.41
CA ILE A 64 2.12 6.84 -5.26
C ILE A 64 1.95 8.21 -4.61
N TRP A 65 0.82 8.46 -3.94
CA TRP A 65 0.63 9.68 -3.15
C TRP A 65 1.67 9.82 -2.05
N TRP A 66 2.07 8.72 -1.41
CA TRP A 66 3.18 8.73 -0.46
C TRP A 66 4.55 9.03 -1.11
N VAL A 67 4.82 8.51 -2.32
CA VAL A 67 6.04 8.88 -3.08
C VAL A 67 6.03 10.38 -3.42
N ILE A 68 4.90 10.91 -3.87
CA ILE A 68 4.73 12.34 -4.16
C ILE A 68 4.89 13.19 -2.89
N LEU A 69 4.35 12.75 -1.76
CA LEU A 69 4.54 13.41 -0.47
C LEU A 69 6.02 13.46 -0.10
N SER A 70 6.73 12.34 -0.24
CA SER A 70 8.17 12.24 0.03
C SER A 70 9.00 13.13 -0.91
N PHE A 71 8.63 13.15 -2.20
CA PHE A 71 9.28 13.99 -3.21
C PHE A 71 9.06 15.48 -2.95
N THR A 72 7.82 15.91 -2.75
CA THR A 72 7.49 17.32 -2.46
C THR A 72 8.09 17.78 -1.14
N TRP A 73 8.18 16.90 -0.14
CA TRP A 73 8.91 17.17 1.08
C TRP A 73 10.41 17.36 0.85
N PHE A 74 11.04 16.52 0.02
CA PHE A 74 12.43 16.72 -0.40
C PHE A 74 12.63 18.03 -1.15
N LEU A 75 11.74 18.40 -2.08
CA LEU A 75 11.83 19.69 -2.80
C LEU A 75 11.77 20.88 -1.83
N ALA A 76 10.87 20.82 -0.85
CA ALA A 76 10.76 21.85 0.18
C ALA A 76 12.01 21.89 1.09
N ALA A 77 12.49 20.73 1.53
CA ALA A 77 13.61 20.57 2.47
C ALA A 77 14.99 20.81 1.87
N GLY A 78 15.27 20.19 0.72
CA GLY A 78 16.56 20.22 0.07
C GLY A 78 16.72 21.37 -0.89
N LEU A 79 15.71 21.61 -1.72
CA LEU A 79 15.79 22.63 -2.78
C LEU A 79 15.14 23.96 -2.38
N LYS A 80 14.58 24.04 -1.16
CA LYS A 80 13.92 25.24 -0.63
C LYS A 80 12.82 25.78 -1.55
N TRP A 81 12.15 24.89 -2.28
CA TRP A 81 11.07 25.29 -3.17
C TRP A 81 9.93 25.93 -2.37
N GLY A 82 9.46 27.09 -2.84
CA GLY A 82 8.28 27.75 -2.28
C GLY A 82 7.00 26.98 -2.61
N ASN A 83 5.93 27.24 -1.84
CA ASN A 83 4.63 26.63 -2.05
C ASN A 83 4.07 26.89 -3.46
N GLU A 84 4.31 28.08 -4.01
CA GLU A 84 3.85 28.47 -5.35
C GLU A 84 4.51 27.64 -6.45
N ALA A 85 5.82 27.38 -6.34
CA ALA A 85 6.53 26.51 -7.29
C ALA A 85 5.95 25.09 -7.29
N ILE A 86 5.72 24.50 -6.11
CA ILE A 86 5.11 23.16 -5.98
C ILE A 86 3.68 23.15 -6.57
N THR A 87 2.94 24.23 -6.39
CA THR A 87 1.57 24.38 -6.88
C THR A 87 1.51 24.34 -8.40
N ASN A 88 2.45 25.02 -9.07
CA ASN A 88 2.50 25.07 -10.52
C ASN A 88 2.72 23.68 -11.16
N TYR A 89 3.41 22.77 -10.46
CA TYR A 89 3.62 21.38 -10.92
C TYR A 89 2.55 20.39 -10.44
N SER A 90 1.53 20.83 -9.69
CA SER A 90 0.54 19.93 -9.08
C SER A 90 -0.20 19.05 -10.09
N HIS A 91 -0.49 19.56 -11.29
CA HIS A 91 -1.18 18.81 -12.34
C HIS A 91 -0.38 17.57 -12.79
N TYR A 92 0.96 17.65 -12.84
CA TYR A 92 1.81 16.48 -13.14
C TYR A 92 1.76 15.43 -12.02
N PHE A 93 1.73 15.87 -10.75
CA PHE A 93 1.60 14.96 -9.61
C PHE A 93 0.27 14.22 -9.63
N HIS A 94 -0.83 14.92 -9.92
CA HIS A 94 -2.14 14.30 -10.09
C HIS A 94 -2.18 13.32 -11.26
N LEU A 95 -1.61 13.70 -12.41
CA LEU A 95 -1.56 12.83 -13.57
C LEU A 95 -0.82 11.53 -13.25
N ALA A 96 0.36 11.60 -12.62
CA ALA A 96 1.11 10.42 -12.22
C ALA A 96 0.35 9.57 -11.18
N ALA A 97 -0.23 10.20 -10.16
CA ALA A 97 -0.93 9.53 -9.07
C ALA A 97 -2.16 8.73 -9.53
N TRP A 98 -2.84 9.16 -10.59
CA TRP A 98 -4.05 8.50 -11.08
C TRP A 98 -3.81 7.62 -12.30
N MET A 99 -2.92 8.02 -13.22
CA MET A 99 -2.70 7.26 -14.45
C MET A 99 -1.90 5.97 -14.18
N ILE A 100 -0.89 6.00 -13.30
CA ILE A 100 -0.08 4.81 -13.03
C ILE A 100 -0.94 3.67 -12.43
N PRO A 101 -1.76 3.91 -11.37
CA PRO A 101 -2.66 2.87 -10.84
C PRO A 101 -3.73 2.46 -11.84
N THR A 102 -4.19 3.38 -12.70
CA THR A 102 -5.15 3.05 -13.76
C THR A 102 -4.54 2.02 -14.72
N VAL A 103 -3.33 2.27 -15.21
CA VAL A 103 -2.63 1.35 -16.11
C VAL A 103 -2.42 -0.02 -15.44
N GLN A 104 -1.95 -0.03 -14.18
CA GLN A 104 -1.78 -1.28 -13.43
C GLN A 104 -3.09 -2.05 -13.28
N THR A 105 -4.17 -1.36 -12.91
CA THR A 105 -5.50 -1.96 -12.71
C THR A 105 -6.03 -2.54 -14.01
N VAL A 106 -5.91 -1.82 -15.12
CA VAL A 106 -6.30 -2.32 -16.45
C VAL A 106 -5.47 -3.53 -16.83
N SER A 107 -4.15 -3.53 -16.59
CA SER A 107 -3.31 -4.70 -16.86
C SER A 107 -3.73 -5.94 -16.07
N VAL A 108 -4.14 -5.78 -14.81
CA VAL A 108 -4.66 -6.88 -13.98
C VAL A 108 -6.01 -7.41 -14.49
N LEU A 109 -6.90 -6.51 -14.92
CA LEU A 109 -8.20 -6.91 -15.47
C LEU A 109 -8.05 -7.65 -16.80
N LEU A 110 -7.15 -7.19 -17.67
CA LEU A 110 -6.88 -7.83 -18.96
C LEU A 110 -6.21 -9.20 -18.81
N SER A 111 -5.44 -9.44 -17.75
CA SER A 111 -4.85 -10.74 -17.47
C SER A 111 -5.81 -11.72 -16.79
N GLY A 112 -7.02 -11.29 -16.42
CA GLY A 112 -7.99 -12.14 -15.72
C GLY A 112 -7.49 -12.60 -14.34
N ALA A 113 -6.55 -11.86 -13.75
CA ALA A 113 -5.81 -12.26 -12.54
C ALA A 113 -6.51 -11.90 -11.21
N VAL A 114 -7.74 -11.40 -11.28
CA VAL A 114 -8.56 -11.07 -10.10
C VAL A 114 -9.21 -12.33 -9.57
N ASP A 115 -8.91 -12.68 -8.33
CA ASP A 115 -9.38 -13.87 -7.63
C ASP A 115 -9.89 -13.54 -6.22
N GLY A 116 -10.74 -14.42 -5.69
CA GLY A 116 -11.27 -14.32 -4.33
C GLY A 116 -10.26 -14.78 -3.29
N ASP A 117 -10.18 -14.07 -2.17
CA ASP A 117 -9.42 -14.50 -1.00
C ASP A 117 -10.31 -15.33 -0.07
N PRO A 118 -9.99 -16.62 0.19
CA PRO A 118 -10.75 -17.46 1.12
C PRO A 118 -10.75 -16.96 2.57
N ILE A 119 -9.75 -16.17 2.99
CA ILE A 119 -9.60 -15.75 4.38
C ILE A 119 -10.33 -14.43 4.61
N SER A 120 -10.09 -13.43 3.76
CA SER A 120 -10.73 -12.13 3.90
C SER A 120 -12.06 -12.01 3.16
N GLY A 121 -12.45 -12.96 2.30
CA GLY A 121 -13.73 -12.90 1.60
C GLY A 121 -13.90 -11.64 0.73
N ILE A 122 -12.80 -11.06 0.27
CA ILE A 122 -12.75 -9.99 -0.73
C ILE A 122 -12.09 -10.51 -2.01
N CYS A 123 -12.21 -9.75 -3.09
CA CYS A 123 -11.45 -10.00 -4.30
C CYS A 123 -10.21 -9.13 -4.37
N TYR A 124 -9.10 -9.74 -4.73
CA TYR A 124 -7.83 -9.07 -4.95
C TYR A 124 -7.08 -9.75 -6.11
N VAL A 125 -5.85 -9.33 -6.39
CA VAL A 125 -5.01 -9.99 -7.41
C VAL A 125 -4.01 -10.92 -6.75
N GLY A 126 -3.92 -12.14 -7.27
CA GLY A 126 -2.89 -13.10 -6.89
C GLY A 126 -3.09 -13.75 -5.52
N ASN A 127 -4.33 -13.92 -5.06
CA ASN A 127 -4.61 -14.72 -3.86
C ASN A 127 -4.34 -16.21 -4.10
N MET A 128 -4.67 -16.71 -5.31
CA MET A 128 -4.50 -18.11 -5.71
C MET A 128 -3.28 -18.30 -6.64
N ASN A 129 -2.75 -17.23 -7.23
CA ASN A 129 -1.59 -17.27 -8.11
C ASN A 129 -0.48 -16.31 -7.62
N MET A 130 0.61 -16.88 -7.09
CA MET A 130 1.71 -16.11 -6.51
C MET A 130 2.54 -15.34 -7.55
N ASP A 131 2.55 -15.76 -8.82
CA ASP A 131 3.22 -15.00 -9.88
C ASP A 131 2.49 -13.68 -10.14
N ASN A 132 1.15 -13.71 -10.17
CA ASN A 132 0.32 -12.51 -10.26
C ASN A 132 0.53 -11.59 -9.05
N LEU A 133 0.59 -12.15 -7.84
CA LEU A 133 0.87 -11.38 -6.63
C LEU A 133 2.24 -10.70 -6.70
N ARG A 134 3.26 -11.43 -7.16
CA ARG A 134 4.62 -10.91 -7.31
C ARG A 134 4.68 -9.76 -8.33
N ILE A 135 4.12 -9.97 -9.52
CA ILE A 135 4.22 -9.04 -10.65
C ILE A 135 3.35 -7.80 -10.43
N PHE A 136 2.10 -7.97 -10.01
CA PHE A 136 1.13 -6.88 -9.95
C PHE A 136 1.10 -6.16 -8.61
N VAL A 137 1.64 -6.74 -7.54
CA VAL A 137 1.59 -6.14 -6.19
C VAL A 137 2.99 -5.91 -5.63
N LEU A 138 3.77 -6.97 -5.40
CA LEU A 138 5.02 -6.85 -4.66
C LEU A 138 6.07 -6.00 -5.41
N ILE A 139 6.31 -6.26 -6.69
CA ILE A 139 7.31 -5.52 -7.48
C ILE A 139 6.97 -4.01 -7.54
N PRO A 140 5.74 -3.59 -7.92
CA PRO A 140 5.38 -2.18 -7.89
C PRO A 140 5.54 -1.53 -6.50
N LEU A 141 5.12 -2.22 -5.43
CA LEU A 141 5.26 -1.71 -4.07
C LEU A 141 6.73 -1.50 -3.68
N ILE A 142 7.61 -2.45 -4.03
CA ILE A 142 9.05 -2.31 -3.80
C ILE A 142 9.62 -1.10 -4.56
N ILE A 143 9.25 -0.92 -5.83
CA ILE A 143 9.69 0.23 -6.64
C ILE A 143 9.25 1.55 -5.99
N TYR A 144 7.98 1.67 -5.61
CA TYR A 144 7.46 2.86 -4.94
C TYR A 144 8.17 3.10 -3.62
N PHE A 145 8.35 2.05 -2.82
CA PHE A 145 9.02 2.12 -1.52
C PHE A 145 10.48 2.61 -1.65
N ILE A 146 11.26 2.07 -2.59
CA ILE A 146 12.64 2.48 -2.83
C ILE A 146 12.69 3.96 -3.27
N LEU A 147 11.82 4.37 -4.20
CA LEU A 147 11.76 5.76 -4.66
C LEU A 147 11.42 6.73 -3.52
N GLY A 148 10.35 6.45 -2.76
CA GLY A 148 9.95 7.31 -1.66
C GLY A 148 10.97 7.37 -0.52
N THR A 149 11.55 6.23 -0.14
CA THR A 149 12.61 6.20 0.90
C THR A 149 13.86 6.95 0.46
N THR A 150 14.24 6.89 -0.82
CA THR A 150 15.36 7.67 -1.37
C THR A 150 15.11 9.17 -1.21
N PHE A 151 13.91 9.66 -1.56
CA PHE A 151 13.55 11.07 -1.35
C PHE A 151 13.51 11.45 0.13
N LEU A 152 13.00 10.58 1.00
CA LEU A 152 13.00 10.83 2.45
C LEU A 152 14.41 10.92 3.04
N LEU A 153 15.33 10.05 2.61
CA LEU A 153 16.72 10.12 3.06
C LEU A 153 17.39 11.40 2.56
N ALA A 154 17.21 11.76 1.29
CA ALA A 154 17.75 12.98 0.70
C ALA A 154 17.23 14.25 1.41
N GLY A 155 15.93 14.29 1.75
CA GLY A 155 15.33 15.40 2.49
C GLY A 155 15.82 15.47 3.93
N PHE A 156 16.01 14.33 4.61
CA PHE A 156 16.56 14.29 5.97
C PHE A 156 18.00 14.83 6.01
N VAL A 157 18.85 14.37 5.10
CA VAL A 157 20.24 14.86 4.97
C VAL A 157 20.26 16.36 4.74
N SER A 158 19.36 16.86 3.88
CA SER A 158 19.26 18.29 3.57
C SER A 158 18.82 19.13 4.77
N LEU A 159 17.82 18.68 5.54
CA LEU A 159 17.38 19.35 6.76
C LEU A 159 18.49 19.43 7.81
N PHE A 160 19.24 18.35 8.02
CA PHE A 160 20.35 18.34 8.97
C PHE A 160 21.47 19.29 8.54
N ARG A 161 21.78 19.36 7.23
CA ARG A 161 22.78 20.30 6.70
C ARG A 161 22.38 21.75 6.96
N ILE A 162 21.11 22.10 6.72
CA ILE A 162 20.59 23.46 6.92
C ILE A 162 20.59 23.81 8.42
N ARG A 163 20.10 22.92 9.30
CA ARG A 163 20.11 23.14 10.75
C ARG A 163 21.50 23.36 11.32
N LYS A 164 22.50 22.62 10.83
CA LYS A 164 23.90 22.78 11.25
C LYS A 164 24.47 24.16 10.89
N VAL A 165 24.03 24.75 9.78
CA VAL A 165 24.45 26.08 9.33
C VAL A 165 23.70 27.19 10.06
N ILE A 166 22.38 27.07 10.24
CA ILE A 166 21.55 28.08 10.92
C ILE A 166 21.90 28.19 12.40
N LYS A 167 22.16 27.06 13.09
CA LYS A 167 22.59 27.05 14.50
C LYS A 167 23.93 27.78 14.71
N LYS A 168 24.72 27.99 13.65
CA LYS A 168 25.96 28.80 13.68
C LYS A 168 25.73 30.30 13.43
N GLN A 169 24.59 30.70 12.87
CA GLN A 169 24.33 32.09 12.43
C GLN A 169 23.39 32.88 13.36
N GLY A 170 22.91 32.30 14.44
CA GLY A 170 22.44 33.02 15.63
C GLY A 170 21.11 33.78 15.55
N ASP A 171 20.68 34.27 14.38
CA ASP A 171 19.48 35.09 14.32
C ASP A 171 18.86 35.11 12.91
N GLY A 172 17.58 34.75 12.79
CA GLY A 172 16.96 34.61 11.46
C GLY A 172 15.59 33.93 11.39
N GLY A 173 14.59 34.47 12.10
CA GLY A 173 13.25 34.61 11.51
C GLY A 173 12.14 33.69 12.01
N CYS A 174 11.18 34.28 12.73
CA CYS A 174 9.90 33.68 13.15
C CYS A 174 9.08 33.01 12.01
N LYS A 175 9.21 33.46 10.76
CA LYS A 175 8.56 32.82 9.59
C LYS A 175 9.22 31.49 9.17
N ALA A 176 10.52 31.34 9.38
CA ALA A 176 11.24 30.11 9.07
C ALA A 176 10.88 28.99 10.06
N ASP A 177 10.68 29.32 11.34
CA ASP A 177 10.30 28.37 12.39
C ASP A 177 8.94 27.69 12.11
N LYS A 178 7.96 28.43 11.56
CA LYS A 178 6.65 27.86 11.19
C LYS A 178 6.75 26.87 10.02
N LEU A 179 7.53 27.20 8.99
CA LEU A 179 7.77 26.31 7.85
C LEU A 179 8.58 25.08 8.28
N GLU A 180 9.58 25.26 9.15
CA GLU A 180 10.38 24.17 9.70
C GLU A 180 9.53 23.18 10.50
N LYS A 181 8.66 23.67 11.40
CA LYS A 181 7.71 22.84 12.15
C LYS A 181 6.77 22.05 11.24
N LEU A 182 6.24 22.69 10.19
CA LEU A 182 5.39 22.01 9.20
C LEU A 182 6.14 20.90 8.47
N MET A 183 7.39 21.15 8.09
CA MET A 183 8.22 20.18 7.37
C MET A 183 8.65 19.00 8.26
N ILE A 184 8.95 19.23 9.54
CA ILE A 184 9.20 18.14 10.49
C ILE A 184 7.96 17.26 10.63
N ARG A 185 6.77 17.88 10.77
CA ARG A 185 5.50 17.14 10.91
C ARG A 185 5.25 16.23 9.70
N ILE A 186 5.42 16.76 8.49
CA ILE A 186 5.29 15.99 7.25
C ILE A 186 6.35 14.87 7.18
N GLY A 187 7.59 15.15 7.57
CA GLY A 187 8.67 14.15 7.60
C GLY A 187 8.38 12.99 8.56
N ILE A 188 7.89 13.28 9.77
CA ILE A 188 7.49 12.25 10.75
C ILE A 188 6.36 11.39 10.18
N PHE A 189 5.35 12.01 9.58
CA PHE A 189 4.24 11.28 8.97
C PHE A 189 4.70 10.34 7.85
N SER A 190 5.60 10.81 6.98
CA SER A 190 6.15 9.98 5.90
C SER A 190 7.02 8.83 6.40
N VAL A 191 7.74 9.01 7.52
CA VAL A 191 8.49 7.92 8.18
C VAL A 191 7.55 6.94 8.87
N LEU A 192 6.48 7.40 9.50
CA LEU A 192 5.48 6.51 10.10
C LEU A 192 4.78 5.62 9.06
N TYR A 193 4.66 6.08 7.80
CA TYR A 193 4.16 5.26 6.70
C TYR A 193 5.09 4.09 6.33
N THR A 194 6.42 4.27 6.47
CA THR A 194 7.37 3.22 6.02
C THR A 194 7.24 1.94 6.83
N VAL A 195 6.88 2.04 8.12
CA VAL A 195 6.79 0.88 9.02
C VAL A 195 5.64 -0.06 8.63
N PRO A 196 4.37 0.38 8.47
CA PRO A 196 3.32 -0.49 7.96
C PRO A 196 3.62 -1.02 6.55
N ALA A 197 4.18 -0.19 5.67
CA ALA A 197 4.50 -0.60 4.29
C ALA A 197 5.53 -1.73 4.24
N THR A 198 6.60 -1.66 5.03
CA THR A 198 7.61 -2.75 5.10
C THR A 198 7.02 -4.03 5.67
N ILE A 199 6.17 -3.93 6.69
CA ILE A 199 5.50 -5.10 7.27
C ILE A 199 4.58 -5.76 6.23
N VAL A 200 3.78 -4.98 5.50
CA VAL A 200 2.91 -5.51 4.44
C VAL A 200 3.72 -6.20 3.33
N MET A 201 4.83 -5.58 2.88
CA MET A 201 5.73 -6.22 1.89
C MET A 201 6.38 -7.51 2.42
N ALA A 202 6.73 -7.55 3.71
CA ALA A 202 7.25 -8.75 4.34
C ALA A 202 6.18 -9.85 4.43
N CYS A 203 4.94 -9.51 4.76
CA CYS A 203 3.80 -10.43 4.72
C CYS A 203 3.57 -10.99 3.31
N TYR A 204 3.62 -10.17 2.26
CA TYR A 204 3.50 -10.65 0.88
C TYR A 204 4.67 -11.55 0.49
N SER A 205 5.89 -11.24 0.92
CA SER A 205 7.06 -12.08 0.66
C SER A 205 6.95 -13.44 1.36
N TYR A 206 6.43 -13.46 2.58
CA TYR A 206 6.09 -14.68 3.30
C TYR A 206 5.01 -15.48 2.57
N GLU A 207 3.94 -14.82 2.10
CA GLU A 207 2.89 -15.45 1.30
C GLU A 207 3.47 -16.13 0.06
N ILE A 208 4.25 -15.40 -0.75
CA ILE A 208 4.86 -15.96 -1.96
C ILE A 208 5.81 -17.13 -1.67
N ALA A 209 6.59 -17.07 -0.59
CA ALA A 209 7.58 -18.09 -0.27
C ALA A 209 6.96 -19.42 0.21
N TYR A 210 5.86 -19.33 0.95
CA TYR A 210 5.29 -20.48 1.66
C TYR A 210 3.90 -20.90 1.13
N HIS A 211 3.35 -20.20 0.13
CA HIS A 211 2.02 -20.49 -0.43
C HIS A 211 1.83 -21.95 -0.83
N GLU A 212 2.78 -22.50 -1.58
CA GLU A 212 2.70 -23.89 -2.04
C GLU A 212 2.77 -24.90 -0.88
N GLU A 213 3.53 -24.59 0.17
CA GLU A 213 3.72 -25.50 1.31
C GLU A 213 2.41 -25.72 2.08
N TRP A 214 1.60 -24.67 2.26
CA TRP A 214 0.30 -24.83 2.91
C TRP A 214 -0.81 -25.22 1.93
N LEU A 215 -0.76 -24.80 0.66
CA LEU A 215 -1.84 -25.10 -0.28
C LEU A 215 -1.88 -26.58 -0.68
N LYS A 216 -0.71 -27.23 -0.88
CA LYS A 216 -0.62 -28.65 -1.28
C LYS A 216 -1.37 -29.63 -0.35
N PRO A 217 -1.15 -29.62 0.98
CA PRO A 217 -1.87 -30.53 1.89
C PRO A 217 -3.35 -30.17 2.07
N LEU A 218 -3.73 -28.90 1.88
CA LEU A 218 -5.12 -28.43 1.94
C LEU A 218 -5.91 -28.84 0.68
N ALA A 219 -5.28 -28.80 -0.50
CA ALA A 219 -5.93 -29.11 -1.78
C ALA A 219 -6.05 -30.62 -2.06
N CYS A 220 -5.07 -31.45 -1.68
CA CYS A 220 -5.17 -32.91 -1.79
C CYS A 220 -4.99 -33.62 -0.46
N LYS A 221 -6.09 -34.13 0.11
CA LYS A 221 -6.05 -35.04 1.27
C LYS A 221 -5.27 -36.33 0.99
N CYS A 222 -5.11 -36.69 -0.28
CA CYS A 222 -4.31 -37.84 -0.73
C CYS A 222 -2.83 -37.72 -0.34
N PHE A 223 -2.27 -36.50 -0.36
CA PHE A 223 -0.85 -36.25 -0.17
C PHE A 223 -0.41 -36.61 1.26
N ASN A 224 -1.30 -36.42 2.23
CA ASN A 224 -1.07 -36.76 3.63
C ASN A 224 -0.94 -38.27 3.86
N ASN A 225 -1.50 -39.09 2.97
CA ASN A 225 -1.47 -40.55 3.06
C ASN A 225 -0.26 -41.18 2.32
N LEU A 226 0.45 -40.40 1.49
CA LEU A 226 1.60 -40.85 0.70
C LEU A 226 2.96 -40.46 1.29
N LEU A 227 3.00 -39.65 2.36
CA LEU A 227 4.24 -39.27 3.04
C LEU A 227 4.77 -40.44 3.88
N PRO A 228 5.92 -41.05 3.53
CA PRO A 228 6.54 -42.08 4.35
C PRO A 228 7.09 -41.41 5.61
N GLY A 229 6.47 -41.67 6.76
CA GLY A 229 6.97 -41.22 8.07
C GLY A 229 6.07 -40.32 8.91
N GLY A 230 4.78 -40.17 8.59
CA GLY A 230 3.80 -39.57 9.51
C GLY A 230 4.10 -38.13 9.93
N GLY A 231 4.91 -37.39 9.15
CA GLY A 231 5.16 -35.97 9.39
C GLY A 231 3.87 -35.19 9.18
N LYS A 232 3.40 -34.50 10.22
CA LYS A 232 2.26 -33.57 10.09
C LYS A 232 2.64 -32.48 9.08
N PRO A 233 1.91 -32.33 7.97
CA PRO A 233 2.03 -31.15 7.12
C PRO A 233 1.73 -29.89 7.96
N ARG A 234 2.24 -28.72 7.54
CA ARG A 234 1.78 -27.45 8.11
C ARG A 234 0.27 -27.33 7.89
N ASP A 235 -0.49 -27.18 8.96
CA ASP A 235 -1.96 -27.14 8.97
C ASP A 235 -2.58 -25.85 8.35
N GLY A 236 -1.80 -25.05 7.62
CA GLY A 236 -2.25 -23.80 6.99
C GLY A 236 -1.23 -22.66 7.08
N PRO A 237 -1.58 -21.47 6.53
CA PRO A 237 -0.80 -20.27 6.73
C PRO A 237 -0.81 -19.84 8.21
N LEU A 238 0.24 -19.15 8.64
CA LEU A 238 0.28 -18.56 9.97
C LEU A 238 -0.78 -17.44 10.09
N TYR A 239 -1.89 -17.73 10.79
CA TYR A 239 -3.04 -16.83 10.91
C TYR A 239 -2.66 -15.41 11.34
N TYR A 240 -1.72 -15.28 12.28
CA TYR A 240 -1.26 -13.97 12.76
C TYR A 240 -0.56 -13.14 11.67
N VAL A 241 0.17 -13.76 10.73
CA VAL A 241 0.84 -13.04 9.62
C VAL A 241 -0.21 -12.48 8.67
N VAL A 242 -1.24 -13.27 8.38
CA VAL A 242 -2.34 -12.86 7.50
C VAL A 242 -3.15 -11.72 8.13
N MET A 243 -3.48 -11.81 9.42
CA MET A 243 -4.17 -10.72 10.13
C MET A 243 -3.31 -9.46 10.23
N LEU A 244 -1.99 -9.62 10.46
CA LEU A 244 -1.05 -8.51 10.50
C LEU A 244 -1.00 -7.76 9.17
N LYS A 245 -1.04 -8.47 8.03
CA LYS A 245 -1.12 -7.88 6.69
C LYS A 245 -2.29 -6.92 6.57
N TYR A 246 -3.51 -7.37 6.89
CA TYR A 246 -4.72 -6.54 6.77
C TYR A 246 -4.72 -5.38 7.76
N PHE A 247 -4.27 -5.62 8.99
CA PHE A 247 -4.15 -4.57 10.00
C PHE A 247 -3.18 -3.47 9.55
N MET A 248 -1.97 -3.84 9.10
CA MET A 248 -0.95 -2.88 8.67
C MET A 248 -1.32 -2.19 7.36
N ALA A 249 -2.04 -2.87 6.46
CA ALA A 249 -2.58 -2.25 5.26
C ALA A 249 -3.58 -1.13 5.57
N LEU A 250 -4.33 -1.21 6.67
CA LEU A 250 -5.30 -0.16 7.07
C LEU A 250 -4.73 0.83 8.09
N ALA A 251 -3.66 0.47 8.80
CA ALA A 251 -3.07 1.29 9.86
C ALA A 251 -2.65 2.69 9.38
N VAL A 252 -2.18 2.82 8.14
CA VAL A 252 -1.81 4.11 7.54
C VAL A 252 -3.02 5.06 7.41
N GLY A 253 -4.20 4.52 7.16
CA GLY A 253 -5.43 5.33 7.15
C GLY A 253 -5.68 6.00 8.50
N ILE A 254 -5.45 5.27 9.59
CA ILE A 254 -5.62 5.75 10.96
C ILE A 254 -4.62 6.86 11.28
N THR A 255 -3.34 6.68 10.92
CA THR A 255 -2.30 7.69 11.17
C THR A 255 -2.58 9.00 10.41
N SER A 256 -3.22 8.92 9.24
CA SER A 256 -3.63 10.11 8.49
C SER A 256 -4.71 10.93 9.21
N GLY A 257 -5.62 10.27 9.95
CA GLY A 257 -6.60 10.95 10.81
C GLY A 257 -5.95 11.69 11.98
N VAL A 258 -4.92 11.09 12.59
CA VAL A 258 -4.12 11.72 13.66
C VAL A 258 -3.32 12.92 13.15
N TRP A 259 -2.96 12.96 11.87
CA TRP A 259 -2.26 14.11 11.29
C TRP A 259 -3.14 15.36 11.17
N ILE A 260 -4.46 15.21 11.05
CA ILE A 260 -5.40 16.35 10.93
C ILE A 260 -5.70 16.95 12.31
N TRP A 261 -5.72 16.12 13.36
CA TRP A 261 -5.91 16.54 14.75
C TRP A 261 -4.67 17.27 15.29
#